data_AF-A0A0M3DBX5-F1
#
_entry.id   AF-A0A0M3DBX5-F1
#
_cell.length_a   1.000
_cell.length_b   1.000
_cell.length_c   1.000
_cell.angle_alpha   90.00
_cell.angle_beta   90.00
_cell.angle_gamma   90.00
#
_symmetry.space_group_name_H-M   'P 1'
#
loop_
_entity.id
_entity.type
_entity.pdbx_description
1 polymer ?
#
loop_
_entity_poly.entity_id
_entity_poly.type
_entity_poly.pdbx_seq_one_letter_code
_entity_poly.pdbx_strand_id
1 'polypeptide(L)'
;MTTTTKPDALPLGIRHLPDAEHIACKDCGTPCGPDAPRTTFTVTGRMDHHGRLIEGLSEVTFGQCPVCADLDARAARTLDAHPSIRRMIGSPSIGQHRIASAFRALAVIGVKPAATYSADGLLSLLDRLSSRGAAASWHRRFAPVREEDARRRTAAAEPWLHVSPDLFADMRHEYGDHLADRMPPRPVACPTGGCAWCGLGTVLAKRTAKPWTPHDLYPASLGGVGRPIHAHLCPTCERAREFGDSMASAVLDLIDADRAMRRRVPYEPDLDGVHGWAVSGREHPNTEPWAHLDLDGLRSLLERANY
;
A
#
# COMPACT_ATOMS: atom_id res chain seq x y z
N MET A 1 -5.90 -60.11 4.47
CA MET A 1 -5.18 -58.99 3.83
C MET A 1 -5.42 -57.74 4.67
N THR A 2 -4.51 -57.47 5.60
CA THR A 2 -4.50 -56.25 6.41
C THR A 2 -3.87 -55.14 5.58
N THR A 3 -4.69 -54.24 5.07
CA THR A 3 -4.25 -53.05 4.35
C THR A 3 -3.61 -52.10 5.36
N THR A 4 -2.30 -52.19 5.53
CA THR A 4 -1.51 -51.26 6.34
C THR A 4 -1.57 -49.89 5.68
N THR A 5 -2.51 -49.05 6.10
CA THR A 5 -2.59 -47.65 5.68
C THR A 5 -1.29 -46.99 6.12
N LYS A 6 -0.43 -46.59 5.16
CA LYS A 6 0.73 -45.75 5.46
C LYS A 6 0.21 -44.55 6.27
N PRO A 7 0.83 -44.19 7.42
CA PRO A 7 0.46 -42.96 8.09
C PRO A 7 0.62 -41.82 7.07
N ASP A 8 -0.47 -41.11 6.80
CA ASP A 8 -0.48 -39.90 5.96
C ASP A 8 0.63 -38.99 6.49
N ALA A 9 1.76 -38.92 5.80
CA ALA A 9 2.84 -38.03 6.17
C ALA A 9 2.30 -36.60 6.06
N LEU A 10 2.15 -35.92 7.21
CA LEU A 10 1.73 -34.53 7.22
C LEU A 10 2.83 -33.65 6.61
N PRO A 11 2.48 -32.57 5.90
CA PRO A 11 3.46 -31.58 5.45
C PRO A 11 4.28 -31.04 6.62
N LEU A 12 5.50 -30.58 6.33
CA LEU A 12 6.38 -29.96 7.32
C LEU A 12 5.62 -28.83 8.05
N GLY A 13 5.73 -28.81 9.38
CA GLY A 13 5.12 -27.77 10.21
C GLY A 13 3.63 -27.96 10.50
N ILE A 14 3.03 -29.07 10.05
CA ILE A 14 1.65 -29.44 10.36
C ILE A 14 1.65 -30.62 11.34
N ARG A 15 0.77 -30.56 12.34
CA ARG A 15 0.53 -31.67 13.28
C ARG A 15 -0.96 -31.97 13.41
N HIS A 16 -1.28 -33.16 13.90
CA HIS A 16 -2.61 -33.45 14.38
C HIS A 16 -2.92 -32.67 15.65
N LEU A 17 -4.18 -32.28 15.81
CA LEU A 17 -4.68 -31.78 17.10
C LEU A 17 -4.57 -32.90 18.16
N PRO A 18 -4.29 -32.56 19.43
CA PRO A 18 -4.12 -33.56 20.49
C PRO A 18 -5.32 -34.48 20.68
N ASP A 19 -6.53 -33.92 20.59
CA ASP A 19 -7.81 -34.62 20.73
C ASP A 19 -8.93 -33.82 20.01
N ALA A 20 -10.18 -34.26 20.18
CA ALA A 20 -11.37 -33.63 19.58
C ALA A 20 -11.82 -32.33 20.28
N GLU A 21 -11.35 -32.07 21.50
CA GLU A 21 -11.70 -30.86 22.25
C GLU A 21 -10.81 -29.67 21.86
N HIS A 22 -9.62 -29.96 21.36
CA HIS A 22 -8.70 -28.97 20.82
C HIS A 22 -9.11 -28.49 19.43
N ILE A 23 -8.84 -27.22 19.15
CA ILE A 23 -9.07 -26.58 17.85
C ILE A 23 -7.85 -25.72 17.48
N ALA A 24 -7.60 -25.51 16.20
CA ALA A 24 -6.49 -24.65 15.78
C ALA A 24 -6.80 -23.18 16.04
N CYS A 25 -5.78 -22.39 16.40
CA CYS A 25 -5.91 -20.94 16.46
C CYS A 25 -6.19 -20.37 15.06
N LYS A 26 -7.20 -19.51 14.92
CA LYS A 26 -7.59 -18.88 13.64
C LYS A 26 -6.46 -18.08 12.97
N ASP A 27 -5.48 -17.65 13.76
CA ASP A 27 -4.41 -16.75 13.35
C ASP A 27 -3.08 -17.50 13.16
N CYS A 28 -2.44 -17.94 14.25
CA CYS A 28 -1.11 -18.58 14.16
C CYS A 28 -1.15 -20.09 13.91
N GLY A 29 -2.33 -20.70 13.94
CA GLY A 29 -2.53 -22.13 13.66
C GLY A 29 -2.22 -23.09 14.80
N THR A 30 -1.60 -22.65 15.91
CA THR A 30 -1.27 -23.55 17.02
C THR A 30 -2.54 -24.12 17.68
N PRO A 31 -2.48 -25.32 18.27
CA PRO A 31 -3.59 -25.86 19.06
C PRO A 31 -4.00 -24.94 20.20
N CYS A 32 -5.30 -24.81 20.38
CA CYS A 32 -5.96 -24.17 21.51
C CYS A 32 -6.72 -25.24 22.29
N GLY A 33 -6.69 -25.13 23.61
CA GLY A 33 -7.47 -25.99 24.51
C GLY A 33 -8.98 -25.69 24.44
N PRO A 34 -9.80 -26.49 25.17
CA PRO A 34 -11.26 -26.43 25.09
C PRO A 34 -11.86 -25.07 25.45
N ASP A 35 -11.24 -24.35 26.40
CA ASP A 35 -11.71 -23.07 26.95
C ASP A 35 -11.38 -21.85 26.08
N ALA A 36 -10.66 -22.04 24.96
CA ALA A 36 -10.29 -20.93 24.10
C ALA A 36 -11.53 -20.31 23.42
N PRO A 37 -11.61 -18.97 23.28
CA PRO A 37 -12.68 -18.31 22.53
C PRO A 37 -12.79 -18.90 21.12
N ARG A 38 -14.02 -19.26 20.74
CA ARG A 38 -14.31 -19.93 19.46
C ARG A 38 -14.89 -18.96 18.45
N THR A 39 -14.48 -19.09 17.20
CA THR A 39 -15.04 -18.36 16.06
C THR A 39 -15.30 -19.33 14.93
N THR A 40 -16.55 -19.36 14.47
CA THR A 40 -16.99 -20.21 13.36
C THR A 40 -16.98 -19.41 12.08
N PHE A 41 -16.41 -19.99 11.02
CA PHE A 41 -16.40 -19.43 9.69
C PHE A 41 -17.17 -20.35 8.76
N THR A 42 -18.04 -19.75 7.93
CA THR A 42 -18.67 -20.44 6.81
C THR A 42 -17.68 -20.47 5.65
N VAL A 43 -17.33 -21.68 5.21
CA VAL A 43 -16.50 -21.94 4.04
C VAL A 43 -17.45 -22.27 2.90
N THR A 44 -17.47 -21.45 1.85
CA THR A 44 -18.41 -21.56 0.72
C THR A 44 -18.13 -22.75 -0.22
N GLY A 45 -17.17 -23.60 0.15
CA GLY A 45 -16.70 -24.77 -0.59
C GLY A 45 -15.22 -24.66 -0.95
N ARG A 46 -14.56 -25.81 -1.16
CA ARG A 46 -13.15 -25.91 -1.56
C ARG A 46 -13.04 -26.65 -2.89
N MET A 47 -12.22 -26.14 -3.80
CA MET A 47 -11.88 -26.82 -5.04
C MET A 47 -10.46 -27.39 -4.98
N ASP A 48 -10.22 -28.51 -5.64
CA ASP A 48 -8.86 -29.00 -5.93
C ASP A 48 -8.22 -28.17 -7.06
N HIS A 49 -6.94 -28.41 -7.34
CA HIS A 49 -6.23 -27.73 -8.44
C HIS A 49 -6.82 -28.02 -9.84
N HIS A 50 -7.72 -29.00 -9.96
CA HIS A 50 -8.46 -29.32 -11.16
C HIS A 50 -9.87 -28.69 -11.21
N GLY A 51 -10.23 -27.85 -10.23
CA GLY A 51 -11.53 -27.19 -10.14
C GLY A 51 -12.66 -28.10 -9.66
N ARG A 52 -12.37 -29.29 -9.11
CA ARG A 52 -13.39 -30.20 -8.56
C ARG A 52 -13.67 -29.82 -7.12
N LEU A 53 -14.95 -29.81 -6.74
CA LEU A 53 -15.36 -29.57 -5.37
C LEU A 53 -14.87 -30.71 -4.44
N ILE A 54 -13.94 -30.40 -3.55
CA ILE A 54 -13.45 -31.31 -2.49
C ILE A 54 -14.42 -31.32 -1.32
N GLU A 55 -14.93 -30.14 -0.94
CA GLU A 55 -15.80 -29.96 0.22
C GLU A 55 -16.83 -28.88 -0.11
N GLY A 56 -18.12 -29.13 0.17
CA GLY A 56 -19.21 -28.18 -0.05
C GLY A 56 -19.25 -27.07 1.00
N LEU A 57 -20.36 -26.33 1.04
CA LEU A 57 -20.62 -25.34 2.09
C LEU A 57 -20.46 -25.99 3.47
N SER A 58 -19.54 -25.50 4.28
CA SER A 58 -19.21 -26.13 5.54
C SER A 58 -18.80 -25.11 6.60
N GLU A 59 -19.09 -25.40 7.86
CA GLU A 59 -18.67 -24.58 8.98
C GLU A 59 -17.39 -25.13 9.61
N VAL A 60 -16.41 -24.26 9.82
CA VAL A 60 -15.15 -24.59 10.50
C VAL A 60 -14.98 -23.68 11.70
N THR A 61 -14.78 -24.29 12.87
CA THR A 61 -14.57 -23.57 14.13
C THR A 61 -13.08 -23.48 14.43
N PHE A 62 -12.62 -22.29 14.79
CA PHE A 62 -11.25 -22.03 15.23
C PHE A 62 -11.24 -21.43 16.63
N GLY A 63 -10.13 -21.61 17.33
CA GLY A 63 -9.88 -20.98 18.63
C GLY A 63 -9.08 -19.68 18.48
N GLN A 64 -8.84 -19.02 19.60
CA GLN A 64 -7.86 -17.95 19.71
C GLN A 64 -6.90 -18.23 20.86
N CYS A 65 -5.60 -18.35 20.57
CA CYS A 65 -4.60 -18.56 21.61
C CYS A 65 -4.31 -17.23 22.36
N PRO A 66 -3.78 -17.28 23.60
CA PRO A 66 -3.52 -16.07 24.39
C PRO A 66 -2.62 -15.07 23.67
N VAL A 67 -1.59 -15.54 22.96
CA VAL A 67 -0.66 -14.67 22.22
C VAL A 67 -1.39 -13.89 21.11
N CYS A 68 -2.27 -14.55 20.36
CA CYS A 68 -3.04 -13.88 19.32
C CYS A 68 -4.14 -12.97 19.89
N ALA A 69 -4.71 -13.32 21.05
CA ALA A 69 -5.64 -12.45 21.78
C ALA A 69 -4.94 -11.16 22.26
N ASP A 70 -3.69 -11.26 22.74
CA ASP A 70 -2.89 -10.11 23.14
C ASP A 70 -2.58 -9.17 21.97
N LEU A 71 -2.32 -9.72 20.78
CA LEU A 71 -2.17 -8.92 19.57
C LEU A 71 -3.45 -8.17 19.20
N ASP A 72 -4.61 -8.83 19.27
CA ASP A 72 -5.92 -8.21 19.00
C ASP A 72 -6.25 -7.12 20.04
N ALA A 73 -5.97 -7.36 21.33
CA ALA A 73 -6.17 -6.39 22.40
C ALA A 73 -5.23 -5.18 22.23
N ARG A 74 -3.98 -5.42 21.83
CA ARG A 74 -3.02 -4.35 21.53
C ARG A 74 -3.44 -3.55 20.30
N ALA A 75 -3.99 -4.21 19.28
CA ALA A 75 -4.52 -3.54 18.09
C ALA A 75 -5.68 -2.61 18.43
N ALA A 76 -6.61 -3.04 19.29
CA ALA A 76 -7.70 -2.20 19.79
C ALA A 76 -7.17 -0.95 20.51
N ARG A 77 -6.27 -1.12 21.49
CA ARG A 77 -5.64 0.01 22.21
C ARG A 77 -4.89 0.97 21.27
N THR A 78 -4.24 0.42 20.24
CA THR A 78 -3.51 1.23 19.25
C THR A 78 -4.48 2.04 18.40
N LEU A 79 -5.62 1.47 18.01
CA LEU A 79 -6.66 2.19 17.27
C LEU A 79 -7.28 3.32 18.11
N ASP A 80 -7.58 3.05 19.37
CA ASP A 80 -8.16 4.03 20.29
C ASP A 80 -7.21 5.21 20.54
N ALA A 81 -5.89 4.95 20.54
CA ALA A 81 -4.88 6.00 20.61
C ALA A 81 -4.75 6.85 19.32
N HIS A 82 -5.39 6.47 18.22
CA HIS A 82 -5.32 7.18 16.93
C HIS A 82 -6.72 7.54 16.35
N PRO A 83 -7.44 8.51 16.94
CA PRO A 83 -8.79 8.88 16.50
C PRO A 83 -8.87 9.36 15.04
N SER A 84 -7.80 9.98 14.51
CA SER A 84 -7.73 10.40 13.10
C SER A 84 -7.77 9.20 12.14
N ILE A 85 -7.00 8.14 12.45
CA ILE A 85 -6.96 6.91 11.66
C ILE A 85 -8.30 6.16 11.77
N ARG A 86 -8.89 6.12 12.97
CA ARG A 86 -10.22 5.55 13.16
C ARG A 86 -11.28 6.24 12.29
N ARG A 87 -11.29 7.58 12.24
CA ARG A 87 -12.21 8.35 11.38
C ARG A 87 -11.98 8.07 9.90
N MET A 88 -10.73 8.01 9.47
CA MET A 88 -10.37 7.75 8.07
C MET A 88 -10.80 6.34 7.61
N ILE A 89 -10.69 5.32 8.48
CA ILE A 89 -11.13 3.94 8.15
C ILE A 89 -12.66 3.79 8.24
N GLY A 90 -13.33 4.61 9.04
CA GLY A 90 -14.79 4.64 9.19
C GLY A 90 -15.36 3.56 10.11
N SER A 91 -14.84 2.32 10.05
CA SER A 91 -15.29 1.22 10.91
C SER A 91 -14.24 0.81 11.96
N PRO A 92 -14.59 0.82 13.27
CA PRO A 92 -13.68 0.38 14.33
C PRO A 92 -13.23 -1.07 14.18
N SER A 93 -14.13 -1.98 13.79
CA SER A 93 -13.80 -3.40 13.62
C SER A 93 -12.84 -3.63 12.45
N ILE A 94 -13.01 -2.89 11.35
CA ILE A 94 -12.08 -2.92 10.22
C ILE A 94 -10.72 -2.35 10.63
N GLY A 95 -10.71 -1.22 11.34
CA GLY A 95 -9.46 -0.62 11.84
C GLY A 95 -8.68 -1.56 12.74
N GLN A 96 -9.35 -2.17 13.71
CA GLN A 96 -8.74 -3.15 14.62
C GLN A 96 -8.22 -4.36 13.85
N HIS A 97 -9.00 -4.91 12.92
CA HIS A 97 -8.60 -6.05 12.11
C HIS A 97 -7.34 -5.74 11.27
N ARG A 98 -7.27 -4.54 10.66
CA ARG A 98 -6.10 -4.12 9.88
C ARG A 98 -4.85 -4.00 10.75
N ILE A 99 -4.96 -3.38 11.92
CA ILE A 99 -3.84 -3.25 12.86
C ILE A 99 -3.41 -4.61 13.39
N ALA A 100 -4.35 -5.46 13.81
CA ALA A 100 -4.06 -6.81 14.27
C ALA A 100 -3.35 -7.63 13.18
N SER A 101 -3.81 -7.54 11.94
CA SER A 101 -3.17 -8.20 10.80
C SER A 101 -1.74 -7.70 10.59
N ALA A 102 -1.50 -6.39 10.64
CA ALA A 102 -0.13 -5.86 10.57
C ALA A 102 0.75 -6.37 11.72
N PHE A 103 0.22 -6.48 12.95
CA PHE A 103 0.96 -7.04 14.08
C PHE A 103 1.23 -8.53 13.95
N ARG A 104 0.33 -9.30 13.32
CA ARG A 104 0.57 -10.70 12.97
C ARG A 104 1.73 -10.83 11.98
N ALA A 105 1.79 -9.97 10.95
CA ALA A 105 2.93 -9.94 10.02
C ALA A 105 4.25 -9.66 10.75
N LEU A 106 4.26 -8.72 11.72
CA LEU A 106 5.44 -8.48 12.57
C LEU A 106 5.81 -9.73 13.38
N ALA A 107 4.84 -10.41 13.97
CA ALA A 107 5.07 -11.64 14.74
C ALA A 107 5.66 -12.77 13.87
N VAL A 108 5.17 -12.93 12.62
CA VAL A 108 5.71 -13.89 11.65
C VAL A 108 7.20 -13.66 11.41
N ILE A 109 7.63 -12.40 11.21
CA ILE A 109 9.04 -12.05 10.98
C ILE A 109 9.86 -11.86 12.26
N GLY A 110 9.33 -12.22 13.43
CA GLY A 110 10.02 -12.14 14.71
C GLY A 110 10.19 -10.72 15.27
N VAL A 111 9.41 -9.75 14.79
CA VAL A 111 9.46 -8.35 15.22
C VAL A 111 8.32 -8.06 16.19
N LYS A 112 8.63 -7.37 17.29
CA LYS A 112 7.61 -6.88 18.23
C LYS A 112 7.03 -5.56 17.73
N PRO A 113 5.70 -5.34 17.82
CA PRO A 113 5.15 -4.03 17.53
C PRO A 113 5.77 -2.95 18.44
N ALA A 114 5.94 -1.74 17.92
CA ALA A 114 6.44 -0.60 18.69
C ALA A 114 5.46 -0.20 19.81
N ALA A 115 5.98 0.32 20.92
CA ALA A 115 5.15 0.76 22.05
C ALA A 115 4.17 1.87 21.64
N THR A 116 4.62 2.78 20.79
CA THR A 116 3.82 3.87 20.22
C THR A 116 4.09 3.99 18.72
N TYR A 117 3.13 4.59 18.00
CA TYR A 117 3.26 4.95 16.60
C TYR A 117 2.89 6.43 16.45
N SER A 118 3.51 7.12 15.48
CA SER A 118 2.91 8.32 14.92
C SER A 118 1.78 7.92 13.96
N ALA A 119 0.88 8.84 13.64
CA ALA A 119 -0.19 8.57 12.68
C ALA A 119 0.37 8.09 11.32
N ASP A 120 1.33 8.83 10.75
CA ASP A 120 1.98 8.46 9.48
C ASP A 120 2.72 7.12 9.57
N GLY A 121 3.37 6.86 10.70
CA GLY A 121 4.06 5.59 10.94
C GLY A 121 3.10 4.41 11.00
N LEU A 122 1.96 4.57 11.66
CA LEU A 122 0.93 3.52 11.69
C LEU A 122 0.31 3.33 10.30
N LEU A 123 -0.01 4.41 9.58
CA LEU A 123 -0.54 4.30 8.21
C LEU A 123 0.41 3.59 7.27
N SER A 124 1.70 3.93 7.30
CA SER A 124 2.74 3.24 6.53
C SER A 124 2.84 1.75 6.90
N LEU A 125 2.77 1.41 8.19
CA LEU A 125 2.77 0.01 8.64
C LEU A 125 1.54 -0.74 8.10
N LEU A 126 0.35 -0.12 8.17
CA LEU A 126 -0.90 -0.71 7.73
C LEU A 126 -0.94 -0.93 6.22
N ASP A 127 -0.46 0.04 5.44
CA ASP A 127 -0.37 -0.04 3.99
C ASP A 127 0.47 -1.24 3.54
N ARG A 128 1.63 -1.41 4.18
CA ARG A 128 2.63 -2.43 3.82
C ARG A 128 2.34 -3.82 4.35
N LEU A 129 1.87 -3.94 5.60
CA LEU A 129 1.82 -5.25 6.29
C LEU A 129 0.41 -5.79 6.56
N SER A 130 -0.63 -4.95 6.52
CA SER A 130 -1.99 -5.41 6.89
C SER A 130 -2.48 -6.56 6.00
N SER A 131 -2.28 -6.48 4.69
CA SER A 131 -2.76 -7.51 3.75
C SER A 131 -1.94 -8.81 3.86
N ARG A 132 -0.62 -8.70 4.02
CA ARG A 132 0.29 -9.85 4.17
C ARG A 132 0.00 -10.60 5.47
N GLY A 133 -0.16 -9.88 6.58
CA GLY A 133 -0.52 -10.50 7.85
C GLY A 133 -1.92 -11.13 7.88
N ALA A 134 -2.87 -10.56 7.14
CA ALA A 134 -4.17 -11.19 6.94
C ALA A 134 -4.03 -12.49 6.12
N ALA A 135 -3.16 -12.51 5.11
CA ALA A 135 -2.86 -13.70 4.31
C ALA A 135 -2.14 -14.80 5.10
N ALA A 136 -1.36 -14.43 6.13
CA ALA A 136 -0.66 -15.37 7.01
C ALA A 136 -1.57 -16.12 7.99
N SER A 137 -2.82 -15.69 8.15
CA SER A 137 -3.72 -16.25 9.15
C SER A 137 -4.13 -17.68 8.81
N TRP A 138 -4.05 -18.61 9.76
CA TRP A 138 -4.32 -20.03 9.57
C TRP A 138 -5.68 -20.33 8.94
N HIS A 139 -6.73 -19.62 9.35
CA HIS A 139 -8.07 -19.82 8.80
C HIS A 139 -8.12 -19.58 7.27
N ARG A 140 -7.18 -18.82 6.68
CA ARG A 140 -7.10 -18.61 5.23
C ARG A 140 -6.77 -19.86 4.43
N ARG A 141 -6.20 -20.89 5.06
CA ARG A 141 -6.00 -22.21 4.46
C ARG A 141 -7.32 -22.97 4.21
N PHE A 142 -8.43 -22.46 4.73
CA PHE A 142 -9.76 -23.01 4.51
C PHE A 142 -10.56 -22.13 3.53
N ALA A 143 -9.95 -21.12 2.92
CA ALA A 143 -10.58 -20.34 1.86
C ALA A 143 -10.68 -21.18 0.56
N PRO A 144 -11.67 -20.93 -0.32
CA PRO A 144 -11.99 -21.79 -1.46
C PRO A 144 -10.87 -22.10 -2.46
N VAL A 145 -9.76 -21.37 -2.41
CA VAL A 145 -8.69 -21.33 -3.43
C VAL A 145 -7.32 -21.72 -2.88
N ARG A 146 -7.19 -22.05 -1.58
CA ARG A 146 -5.86 -22.24 -0.98
C ARG A 146 -5.76 -23.53 -0.18
N GLU A 147 -5.07 -24.50 -0.79
CA GLU A 147 -4.45 -25.71 -0.24
C GLU A 147 -5.34 -26.94 -0.08
N GLU A 148 -4.93 -28.02 -0.74
CA GLU A 148 -5.57 -29.35 -0.71
C GLU A 148 -5.42 -30.03 0.66
N ASP A 149 -4.40 -29.64 1.43
CA ASP A 149 -4.00 -30.33 2.67
C ASP A 149 -4.59 -29.75 3.96
N ALA A 150 -5.39 -28.69 3.90
CA ALA A 150 -6.06 -28.16 5.08
C ALA A 150 -7.10 -29.16 5.60
N ARG A 151 -6.94 -29.63 6.84
CA ARG A 151 -7.84 -30.61 7.47
C ARG A 151 -8.29 -30.04 8.81
N ARG A 152 -9.57 -30.23 9.17
CA ARG A 152 -10.12 -29.72 10.46
C ARG A 152 -9.39 -30.27 11.69
N ARG A 153 -8.82 -31.47 11.56
CA ARG A 153 -8.07 -32.18 12.60
C ARG A 153 -6.58 -31.81 12.68
N THR A 154 -6.14 -30.80 11.93
CA THR A 154 -4.73 -30.37 11.91
C THR A 154 -4.56 -28.95 12.44
N ALA A 155 -3.33 -28.69 12.90
CA ALA A 155 -2.87 -27.43 13.43
C ALA A 155 -1.42 -27.20 13.00
N ALA A 156 -0.94 -25.97 13.14
CA ALA A 156 0.47 -25.68 13.03
C ALA A 156 1.22 -26.34 14.20
N ALA A 157 2.38 -26.93 13.90
CA ALA A 157 3.27 -27.51 14.91
C ALA A 157 3.84 -26.42 15.81
N GLU A 158 4.19 -25.27 15.23
CA GLU A 158 4.68 -24.08 15.91
C GLU A 158 3.95 -22.83 15.38
N PRO A 159 3.92 -21.72 16.14
CA PRO A 159 3.30 -20.49 15.67
C PRO A 159 3.84 -20.07 14.31
N TRP A 160 2.95 -19.84 13.34
CA TRP A 160 3.28 -19.31 12.01
C TRP A 160 4.11 -20.24 11.11
N LEU A 161 4.39 -21.47 11.52
CA LEU A 161 5.22 -22.40 10.73
C LEU A 161 4.56 -22.82 9.40
N HIS A 162 3.26 -22.59 9.26
CA HIS A 162 2.51 -22.78 8.02
C HIS A 162 2.66 -21.64 7.02
N VAL A 163 3.29 -20.53 7.39
CA VAL A 163 3.53 -19.41 6.48
C VAL A 163 4.60 -19.81 5.47
N SER A 164 4.32 -19.62 4.17
CA SER A 164 5.27 -19.97 3.12
C SER A 164 6.54 -19.10 3.18
N PRO A 165 7.69 -19.62 2.73
CA PRO A 165 8.94 -18.83 2.66
C PRO A 165 8.79 -17.54 1.84
N ASP A 166 8.03 -17.58 0.74
CA ASP A 166 7.78 -16.40 -0.11
C ASP A 166 7.02 -15.32 0.65
N LEU A 167 5.93 -15.68 1.34
CA LEU A 167 5.16 -14.72 2.11
C LEU A 167 5.97 -14.16 3.29
N PHE A 168 6.83 -14.97 3.90
CA PHE A 168 7.78 -14.50 4.92
C PHE A 168 8.79 -13.50 4.35
N ALA A 169 9.36 -13.78 3.18
CA ALA A 169 10.30 -12.89 2.50
C ALA A 169 9.64 -11.56 2.12
N ASP A 170 8.41 -11.60 1.60
CA ASP A 170 7.61 -10.42 1.27
C ASP A 170 7.38 -9.54 2.51
N MET A 171 6.96 -10.13 3.64
CA MET A 171 6.78 -9.38 4.89
C MET A 171 8.07 -8.73 5.38
N ARG A 172 9.20 -9.44 5.26
CA ARG A 172 10.50 -8.91 5.66
C ARG A 172 10.92 -7.74 4.77
N HIS A 173 10.70 -7.83 3.47
CA HIS A 173 10.98 -6.75 2.53
C HIS A 173 10.12 -5.52 2.83
N GLU A 174 8.80 -5.69 2.96
CA GLU A 174 7.85 -4.62 3.26
C GLU A 174 8.12 -3.95 4.61
N TYR A 175 8.55 -4.72 5.62
CA TYR A 175 8.97 -4.15 6.89
C TYR A 175 10.29 -3.36 6.76
N GLY A 176 11.25 -3.85 5.97
CA GLY A 176 12.48 -3.11 5.66
C GLY A 176 12.19 -1.77 5.00
N ASP A 177 11.27 -1.75 4.04
CA ASP A 177 10.79 -0.54 3.40
C ASP A 177 10.07 0.41 4.38
N HIS A 178 9.23 -0.12 5.28
CA HIS A 178 8.61 0.67 6.35
C HIS A 178 9.66 1.36 7.22
N LEU A 179 10.75 0.68 7.56
CA LEU A 179 11.86 1.27 8.31
C LEU A 179 12.60 2.32 7.48
N ALA A 180 12.82 2.07 6.18
CA ALA A 180 13.48 3.00 5.28
C ALA A 180 12.67 4.31 5.11
N ASP A 181 11.35 4.22 5.10
CA ASP A 181 10.44 5.37 5.02
C ASP A 181 10.45 6.26 6.27
N ARG A 182 10.96 5.77 7.39
CA ARG A 182 11.14 6.54 8.63
C ARG A 182 12.47 7.28 8.69
N MET A 183 13.39 6.99 7.78
CA MET A 183 14.63 7.76 7.65
C MET A 183 14.33 9.13 7.02
N PRO A 184 15.18 10.14 7.24
CA PRO A 184 15.03 11.43 6.57
C PRO A 184 14.88 11.26 5.05
N PRO A 185 13.98 12.03 4.40
CA PRO A 185 13.85 12.06 2.95
C PRO A 185 15.21 12.32 2.28
N ARG A 186 15.41 11.73 1.11
CA ARG A 186 16.63 11.91 0.33
C ARG A 186 16.35 12.69 -0.94
N PRO A 187 17.32 13.46 -1.46
CA PRO A 187 17.24 13.98 -2.81
C PRO A 187 17.19 12.83 -3.83
N VAL A 188 16.29 12.96 -4.81
CA VAL A 188 16.14 12.06 -5.96
C VAL A 188 16.16 12.89 -7.23
N ALA A 189 17.21 12.72 -8.04
CA ALA A 189 17.35 13.41 -9.31
C ALA A 189 16.30 12.94 -10.33
N CYS A 190 15.85 13.85 -11.19
CA CYS A 190 15.00 13.53 -12.31
C CYS A 190 15.76 12.67 -13.33
N PRO A 191 15.21 11.51 -13.76
CA PRO A 191 15.89 10.66 -14.75
C PRO A 191 16.18 11.35 -16.09
N THR A 192 15.34 12.31 -16.48
CA THR A 192 15.47 13.07 -17.74
C THR A 192 16.12 14.44 -17.55
N GLY A 193 16.86 14.63 -16.45
CA GLY A 193 17.60 15.86 -16.19
C GLY A 193 16.77 17.01 -15.61
N GLY A 194 15.43 16.98 -15.72
CA GLY A 194 14.52 17.95 -15.12
C GLY A 194 13.05 17.57 -15.30
N CYS A 195 12.16 18.06 -14.44
CA CYS A 195 10.72 17.92 -14.62
C CYS A 195 10.31 18.52 -15.97
N ALA A 196 9.53 17.78 -16.79
CA ALA A 196 9.17 18.21 -18.14
C ALA A 196 8.47 19.57 -18.18
N TRP A 197 7.69 19.86 -17.14
CA TRP A 197 6.96 21.12 -16.97
C TRP A 197 7.83 22.15 -16.25
N CYS A 198 7.99 22.04 -14.93
CA CYS A 198 8.61 23.11 -14.13
C CYS A 198 10.15 23.14 -14.15
N GLY A 199 10.80 22.13 -14.73
CA GLY A 199 12.25 22.04 -14.85
C GLY A 199 13.02 21.63 -13.61
N LEU A 200 12.34 21.37 -12.48
CA LEU A 200 13.01 20.98 -11.24
C LEU A 200 13.88 19.73 -11.44
N GLY A 201 15.16 19.81 -11.09
CA GLY A 201 16.12 18.72 -11.30
C GLY A 201 16.12 17.63 -10.22
N THR A 202 15.67 17.96 -9.01
CA THR A 202 15.73 17.05 -7.85
C THR A 202 14.52 17.29 -6.94
N VAL A 203 13.97 16.22 -6.37
CA VAL A 203 12.92 16.28 -5.35
C VAL A 203 13.36 15.54 -4.09
N LEU A 204 12.88 15.99 -2.92
CA LEU A 204 13.00 15.21 -1.69
C LEU A 204 11.91 14.14 -1.67
N ALA A 205 12.29 12.89 -1.49
CA ALA A 205 11.34 11.78 -1.41
C ALA A 205 11.73 10.77 -0.32
N LYS A 206 10.73 10.02 0.13
CA LYS A 206 10.96 8.84 0.97
C LYS A 206 11.86 7.85 0.25
N ARG A 207 12.61 7.04 1.00
CA ARG A 207 13.67 6.21 0.41
C ARG A 207 13.17 5.18 -0.60
N THR A 208 11.98 4.64 -0.38
CA THR A 208 11.35 3.64 -1.25
C THR A 208 10.48 4.28 -2.34
N ALA A 209 10.20 5.58 -2.25
CA ALA A 209 9.34 6.25 -3.20
C ALA A 209 10.05 6.39 -4.57
N LYS A 210 9.25 6.24 -5.63
CA LYS A 210 9.64 6.59 -7.01
C LYS A 210 8.89 7.88 -7.36
N PRO A 211 9.43 9.06 -7.03
CA PRO A 211 8.66 10.31 -7.09
C PRO A 211 8.48 10.88 -8.50
N TRP A 212 9.15 10.29 -9.50
CA TRP A 212 9.12 10.74 -10.88
C TRP A 212 8.19 9.85 -11.70
N THR A 213 7.15 10.43 -12.29
CA THR A 213 6.21 9.71 -13.15
C THR A 213 6.66 9.85 -14.61
N PRO A 214 6.93 8.74 -15.33
CA PRO A 214 7.32 8.79 -16.73
C PRO A 214 6.12 9.10 -17.63
N HIS A 215 6.35 9.90 -18.67
CA HIS A 215 5.36 10.26 -19.69
C HIS A 215 6.00 10.34 -21.07
N ASP A 216 5.21 10.02 -22.08
CA ASP A 216 5.52 10.39 -23.47
C ASP A 216 4.66 11.60 -23.83
N LEU A 217 5.30 12.76 -23.97
CA LEU A 217 4.64 14.04 -24.17
C LEU A 217 4.86 14.54 -25.59
N TYR A 218 3.81 15.07 -26.21
CA TYR A 218 3.95 15.80 -27.47
C TYR A 218 4.49 17.21 -27.16
N PRO A 219 5.50 17.72 -27.87
CA PRO A 219 6.03 19.06 -27.62
C PRO A 219 4.96 20.16 -27.63
N ALA A 220 3.91 20.01 -28.45
CA ALA A 220 2.79 20.95 -28.51
C ALA A 220 2.07 21.13 -27.17
N SER A 221 1.94 20.08 -26.34
CA SER A 221 1.33 20.20 -25.00
C SER A 221 2.24 20.91 -23.99
N LEU A 222 3.49 21.14 -24.36
CA LEU A 222 4.50 21.89 -23.60
C LEU A 222 4.79 23.25 -24.25
N GLY A 223 4.00 23.69 -25.24
CA GLY A 223 4.22 24.93 -25.97
C GLY A 223 5.37 24.87 -26.99
N GLY A 224 5.92 23.70 -27.31
CA GLY A 224 7.01 23.50 -28.26
C GLY A 224 6.57 22.86 -29.58
N VAL A 225 7.52 22.64 -30.47
CA VAL A 225 7.32 21.92 -31.74
C VAL A 225 8.29 20.74 -31.87
N GLY A 226 7.87 19.66 -32.52
CA GLY A 226 8.75 18.51 -32.79
C GLY A 226 8.10 17.14 -32.56
N ARG A 227 8.96 16.13 -32.37
CA ARG A 227 8.56 14.74 -32.12
C ARG A 227 8.24 14.49 -30.65
N PRO A 228 7.44 13.47 -30.30
CA PRO A 228 7.20 13.07 -28.92
C PRO A 228 8.50 12.92 -28.12
N ILE A 229 8.47 13.36 -26.87
CA ILE A 229 9.60 13.36 -25.96
C ILE A 229 9.26 12.47 -24.77
N HIS A 230 10.17 11.56 -24.44
CA HIS A 230 10.11 10.82 -23.19
C HIS A 230 10.62 11.72 -22.05
N ALA A 231 9.76 12.00 -21.08
CA ALA A 231 10.04 12.93 -20.00
C ALA A 231 9.45 12.45 -18.66
N HIS A 232 9.84 13.09 -17.56
CA HIS A 232 9.29 12.80 -16.24
C HIS A 232 8.63 14.04 -15.63
N LEU A 233 7.56 13.83 -14.88
CA LEU A 233 6.92 14.87 -14.07
C LEU A 233 7.24 14.66 -12.59
N CYS A 234 7.46 15.77 -11.87
CA CYS A 234 7.58 15.76 -10.42
C CYS A 234 6.20 15.55 -9.77
N PRO A 235 6.10 15.16 -8.49
CA PRO A 235 4.82 14.87 -7.83
C PRO A 235 3.83 16.05 -7.84
N THR A 236 4.32 17.29 -7.90
CA THR A 236 3.47 18.48 -7.98
C THR A 236 2.91 18.67 -9.39
N CYS A 237 3.74 18.54 -10.42
CA CYS A 237 3.27 18.63 -11.81
C CYS A 237 2.39 17.44 -12.21
N GLU A 238 2.64 16.24 -11.67
CA GLU A 238 1.77 15.09 -11.91
C GLU A 238 0.36 15.33 -11.38
N ARG A 239 0.24 15.81 -10.13
CA ARG A 239 -1.07 16.17 -9.56
C ARG A 239 -1.74 17.26 -10.38
N ALA A 240 -1.00 18.28 -10.80
CA ALA A 240 -1.56 19.34 -11.65
C ALA A 240 -2.11 18.78 -12.97
N ARG A 241 -1.42 17.82 -13.60
CA ARG A 241 -1.89 17.11 -14.80
C ARG A 241 -3.13 16.26 -14.57
N GLU A 242 -3.25 15.62 -13.40
CA GLU A 242 -4.44 14.82 -13.05
C GLU A 242 -5.69 15.72 -12.83
N PHE A 243 -5.50 16.95 -12.35
CA PHE A 243 -6.59 17.90 -12.08
C PHE A 243 -6.87 18.87 -13.24
N GLY A 244 -5.92 19.05 -14.16
CA GLY A 244 -6.05 19.94 -15.32
C GLY A 244 -5.29 19.39 -16.51
N ASP A 245 -5.93 19.41 -17.69
CA ASP A 245 -5.40 18.77 -18.90
C ASP A 245 -4.24 19.52 -19.57
N SER A 246 -3.81 20.69 -19.04
CA SER A 246 -2.78 21.51 -19.68
C SER A 246 -1.78 22.15 -18.71
N MET A 247 -0.52 22.21 -19.14
CA MET A 247 0.56 22.93 -18.44
C MET A 247 0.23 24.42 -18.25
N ALA A 248 -0.44 25.03 -19.23
CA ALA A 248 -0.89 26.41 -19.16
C ALA A 248 -1.83 26.63 -17.96
N SER A 249 -2.74 25.69 -17.69
CA SER A 249 -3.59 25.73 -16.50
C SER A 249 -2.78 25.69 -15.21
N ALA A 250 -1.77 24.82 -15.14
CA ALA A 250 -0.90 24.73 -13.96
C ALA A 250 -0.07 26.01 -13.72
N VAL A 251 0.37 26.69 -14.78
CA VAL A 251 1.07 27.99 -14.67
C VAL A 251 0.10 29.09 -14.26
N LEU A 252 -1.12 29.10 -14.79
CA LEU A 252 -2.17 30.06 -14.42
C LEU A 252 -2.53 29.99 -12.94
N ASP A 253 -2.68 28.78 -12.40
CA ASP A 253 -2.94 28.56 -10.97
C ASP A 253 -1.81 29.14 -10.08
N LEU A 254 -0.59 29.24 -10.59
CA LEU A 254 0.56 29.82 -9.89
C LEU A 254 0.56 31.36 -9.92
N ILE A 255 0.28 31.95 -11.08
CA ILE A 255 0.38 33.41 -11.28
C ILE A 255 -0.88 34.16 -10.87
N ASP A 256 -2.06 33.50 -10.85
CA ASP A 256 -3.35 34.08 -10.47
C ASP A 256 -4.27 33.07 -9.75
N ALA A 257 -3.82 32.61 -8.57
CA ALA A 257 -4.54 31.62 -7.75
C ALA A 257 -5.98 32.06 -7.38
N ASP A 258 -6.20 33.35 -7.20
CA ASP A 258 -7.49 33.93 -6.81
C ASP A 258 -8.51 33.88 -7.95
N ARG A 259 -8.07 34.05 -9.20
CA ARG A 259 -8.93 33.91 -10.38
C ARG A 259 -9.16 32.46 -10.76
N ALA A 260 -8.20 31.56 -10.51
CA ALA A 260 -8.40 30.11 -10.62
C ALA A 260 -9.54 29.63 -9.71
N MET A 261 -9.60 30.11 -8.47
CA MET A 261 -10.68 29.79 -7.52
C MET A 261 -12.07 30.35 -7.90
N ARG A 262 -12.14 31.42 -8.71
CA ARG A 262 -13.40 32.11 -9.07
C ARG A 262 -14.00 31.68 -10.42
N ARG A 263 -13.41 30.68 -11.09
CA ARG A 263 -13.83 30.25 -12.44
C ARG A 263 -15.28 29.71 -12.46
N ARG A 264 -16.19 30.43 -13.14
CA ARG A 264 -17.49 29.90 -13.64
C ARG A 264 -17.45 29.50 -15.12
N VAL A 265 -16.43 29.92 -15.87
CA VAL A 265 -16.23 29.65 -17.30
C VAL A 265 -14.73 29.42 -17.56
N PRO A 266 -14.32 28.48 -18.43
CA PRO A 266 -12.91 28.29 -18.78
C PRO A 266 -12.43 29.50 -19.58
N TYR A 267 -11.59 30.34 -18.96
CA TYR A 267 -10.76 31.31 -19.67
C TYR A 267 -9.37 30.72 -19.74
N GLU A 268 -8.98 30.24 -20.92
CA GLU A 268 -7.58 29.93 -21.25
C GLU A 268 -7.01 31.17 -21.96
N PRO A 269 -6.39 32.11 -21.23
CA PRO A 269 -5.60 33.13 -21.90
C PRO A 269 -4.52 32.42 -22.70
N ASP A 270 -4.35 32.84 -23.95
CA ASP A 270 -3.22 32.43 -24.75
C ASP A 270 -1.96 33.06 -24.13
N LEU A 271 -1.23 32.27 -23.35
CA LEU A 271 -0.01 32.72 -22.69
C LEU A 271 1.18 32.46 -23.62
N ASP A 272 1.40 33.37 -24.56
CA ASP A 272 2.59 33.38 -25.40
C ASP A 272 3.86 33.30 -24.52
N GLY A 273 4.77 32.39 -24.88
CA GLY A 273 6.05 32.18 -24.17
C GLY A 273 6.00 31.20 -22.99
N VAL A 274 4.86 30.58 -22.69
CA VAL A 274 4.78 29.52 -21.68
C VAL A 274 5.22 28.18 -22.27
N HIS A 275 6.52 27.92 -22.17
CA HIS A 275 7.16 26.69 -22.62
C HIS A 275 7.53 25.80 -21.44
N GLY A 276 7.25 24.50 -21.52
CA GLY A 276 7.73 23.54 -20.55
C GLY A 276 9.25 23.44 -20.61
N TRP A 277 9.88 23.15 -19.47
CA TRP A 277 11.33 23.05 -19.39
C TRP A 277 11.92 22.09 -20.44
N ALA A 278 11.25 20.95 -20.69
CA ALA A 278 11.72 19.95 -21.66
C ALA A 278 11.82 20.47 -23.11
N VAL A 279 11.16 21.58 -23.44
CA VAL A 279 11.23 22.22 -24.76
C VAL A 279 11.89 23.61 -24.72
N SER A 280 12.36 24.04 -23.55
CA SER A 280 12.99 25.35 -23.36
C SER A 280 14.44 25.45 -23.88
N GLY A 281 15.05 24.33 -24.27
CA GLY A 281 16.43 24.27 -24.77
C GLY A 281 17.51 24.50 -23.70
N ARG A 282 17.17 24.45 -22.41
CA ARG A 282 18.14 24.62 -21.32
C ARG A 282 18.99 23.38 -21.08
N GLU A 283 20.28 23.60 -20.82
CA GLU A 283 21.26 22.54 -20.53
C GLU A 283 21.19 22.02 -19.08
N HIS A 284 20.71 22.85 -18.15
CA HIS A 284 20.65 22.52 -16.73
C HIS A 284 19.21 22.55 -16.20
N PRO A 285 18.86 21.61 -15.30
CA PRO A 285 17.61 21.71 -14.56
C PRO A 285 17.54 23.00 -13.76
N ASN A 286 16.31 23.39 -13.48
CA ASN A 286 16.06 24.42 -12.49
C ASN A 286 16.33 23.90 -11.07
N THR A 287 16.89 24.78 -10.24
CA THR A 287 16.97 24.62 -8.78
C THR A 287 15.62 24.86 -8.11
N GLU A 288 14.81 25.74 -8.67
CA GLU A 288 13.47 26.10 -8.20
C GLU A 288 12.41 25.85 -9.28
N PRO A 289 11.18 25.48 -8.91
CA PRO A 289 10.11 25.27 -9.90
C PRO A 289 9.90 26.50 -10.78
N TRP A 290 9.80 26.28 -12.09
CA TRP A 290 9.49 27.31 -13.10
C TRP A 290 10.53 28.43 -13.26
N ALA A 291 11.75 28.31 -12.71
CA ALA A 291 12.83 29.29 -12.89
C ALA A 291 13.32 29.50 -14.35
N HIS A 292 12.68 28.84 -15.32
CA HIS A 292 12.90 29.08 -16.75
C HIS A 292 11.87 30.04 -17.37
N LEU A 293 10.80 30.36 -16.63
CA LEU A 293 9.77 31.31 -17.03
C LEU A 293 9.97 32.64 -16.32
N ASP A 294 9.60 33.73 -17.00
CA ASP A 294 9.43 35.05 -16.38
C ASP A 294 8.03 35.16 -15.78
N LEU A 295 7.86 34.63 -14.56
CA LEU A 295 6.55 34.61 -13.89
C LEU A 295 6.01 36.02 -13.58
N ASP A 296 6.88 36.98 -13.29
CA ASP A 296 6.49 38.36 -12.99
C ASP A 296 6.04 39.09 -14.27
N GLY A 297 6.71 38.83 -15.40
CA GLY A 297 6.28 39.28 -16.71
C GLY A 297 4.90 38.70 -17.09
N LEU A 298 4.69 37.40 -16.87
CA LEU A 298 3.41 36.73 -17.12
C LEU A 298 2.28 37.30 -16.24
N ARG A 299 2.53 37.55 -14.95
CA ARG A 299 1.57 38.20 -14.06
C ARG A 299 1.19 39.60 -14.56
N SER A 300 2.19 40.37 -14.98
CA SER A 300 1.98 41.71 -15.55
C SER A 300 1.14 41.70 -16.83
N LEU A 301 1.29 40.67 -17.68
CA LEU A 301 0.47 40.49 -18.88
C LEU A 301 -1.00 40.22 -18.54
N LEU A 302 -1.27 39.36 -17.56
CA LEU A 302 -2.63 39.07 -17.10
C LEU A 302 -3.32 40.30 -16.50
N GLU A 303 -2.59 41.10 -15.72
CA GLU A 303 -3.12 42.34 -15.15
C GLU A 303 -3.52 43.35 -16.24
N ARG A 304 -2.73 43.44 -17.32
CA ARG A 304 -3.01 44.31 -18.48
C ARG A 304 -4.12 43.77 -19.39
N ALA A 305 -4.30 42.45 -19.44
CA ALA A 305 -5.33 41.80 -20.25
C ALA A 305 -6.74 41.86 -19.62
N ASN A 306 -6.87 42.37 -18.39
CA ASN A 306 -8.16 42.67 -17.78
C ASN A 306 -8.87 43.82 -18.53
N TYR A 307 -9.66 43.46 -19.54
CA TYR A 307 -10.90 44.14 -19.92
C TYR A 307 -12.02 43.82 -18.92
#